data_AF-A0A438HY83-F1
#
_entry.id   AF-A0A438HY83-F1
#
_cell.length_a   1.000
_cell.length_b   1.000
_cell.length_c   1.000
_cell.angle_alpha   90.00
_cell.angle_beta   90.00
_cell.angle_gamma   90.00
#
_symmetry.space_group_name_H-M   'P 1'
#
loop_
_entity.id
_entity.type
_entity.pdbx_description
1 polymer ?
#
loop_
_entity_poly.entity_id
_entity_poly.type
_entity_poly.pdbx_seq_one_letter_code
_entity_poly.pdbx_strand_id
1 'polypeptide(L)'
;MEDLLHLNLVNKYTLQLISIIIHISRLPFSLGCSNIFFLQKLHSIWERRFEEEVDENLLHVVSVERVLQMEDFQEVGTWVTSSDYKTANPDPLRDCAEKFVDEINTNNMEDVHRFCNIYVDLDFQVWTQHKFYYVVNDCLCNKETEFLIVPEEDMFLTGCHFLWQASEAKLIWVDRLGFDMRISSPQQDVFEVRIPFPREVTDEKGAKSSFNSMSQLAWEVEKNYNAPDFKKVKQLKQIAYRGQ
;
A
#
# COMPACT_ATOMS: atom_id res chain seq x y z
N MET A 1 -14.69 -7.96 -14.13
CA MET A 1 -14.08 -6.84 -13.37
C MET A 1 -13.26 -7.34 -12.19
N GLU A 2 -12.91 -8.64 -12.15
CA GLU A 2 -12.02 -9.26 -11.16
C GLU A 2 -10.63 -9.53 -11.76
N ASP A 3 -10.52 -9.67 -13.08
CA ASP A 3 -9.25 -9.97 -13.77
C ASP A 3 -8.24 -8.79 -13.80
N LEU A 4 -8.69 -7.56 -13.50
CA LEU A 4 -7.82 -6.39 -13.39
C LEU A 4 -7.14 -6.28 -12.02
N LEU A 5 -7.61 -6.99 -11.00
CA LEU A 5 -6.97 -7.02 -9.67
C LEU A 5 -5.74 -7.95 -9.66
N HIS A 6 -5.75 -9.01 -10.45
CA HIS A 6 -4.62 -9.96 -10.48
C HIS A 6 -3.36 -9.42 -11.17
N LEU A 7 -3.49 -8.48 -12.12
CA LEU A 7 -2.33 -7.81 -12.74
C LEU A 7 -1.75 -6.65 -11.89
N ASN A 8 -2.50 -6.16 -10.89
CA ASN A 8 -2.07 -5.04 -10.05
C ASN A 8 -1.02 -5.44 -8.99
N LEU A 9 -0.87 -6.73 -8.69
CA LEU A 9 0.09 -7.22 -7.69
C LEU A 9 1.54 -7.29 -8.20
N VAL A 10 1.75 -7.32 -9.52
CA VAL A 10 3.11 -7.40 -10.11
C VAL A 10 3.80 -6.04 -10.17
N ASN A 11 3.05 -4.93 -10.10
CA ASN A 11 3.61 -3.58 -10.23
C ASN A 11 3.96 -2.89 -8.90
N LYS A 12 3.47 -3.41 -7.76
CA LYS A 12 3.46 -2.67 -6.49
C LYS A 12 4.84 -2.50 -5.84
N TYR A 13 5.82 -3.37 -6.11
CA TYR A 13 7.14 -3.25 -5.49
C TYR A 13 8.24 -3.77 -6.41
N THR A 14 8.79 -2.89 -7.25
CA THR A 14 10.08 -3.16 -7.90
C THR A 14 11.27 -2.62 -7.13
N LEU A 15 11.13 -1.84 -6.04
CA LEU A 15 12.28 -1.28 -5.30
C LEU A 15 12.04 -1.00 -3.79
N GLN A 16 11.48 -1.93 -3.02
CA GLN A 16 11.91 -2.12 -1.63
C GLN A 16 12.08 -3.63 -1.38
N LEU A 17 13.28 -3.99 -0.93
CA LEU A 17 13.80 -5.35 -0.82
C LEU A 17 12.95 -6.24 0.12
N ILE A 18 12.20 -7.21 -0.43
CA ILE A 18 12.27 -8.63 -0.04
C ILE A 18 11.90 -9.56 -1.23
N SER A 19 12.64 -9.51 -2.34
CA SER A 19 12.61 -10.63 -3.29
C SER A 19 13.55 -11.71 -2.77
N ILE A 20 13.03 -12.72 -2.04
CA ILE A 20 13.83 -13.91 -1.75
C ILE A 20 13.93 -14.70 -3.05
N ILE A 21 15.11 -14.70 -3.68
CA ILE A 21 15.41 -15.58 -4.81
C ILE A 21 15.57 -17.00 -4.24
N ILE A 22 14.52 -17.83 -4.30
CA ILE A 22 14.50 -19.17 -3.66
C ILE A 22 14.93 -20.31 -4.59
N HIS A 23 15.41 -20.05 -5.82
CA HIS A 23 16.14 -21.12 -6.54
C HIS A 23 17.40 -20.61 -7.23
N ILE A 24 18.53 -20.94 -6.60
CA ILE A 24 19.87 -20.69 -7.12
C ILE A 24 20.33 -22.00 -7.77
N SER A 25 20.16 -22.11 -9.08
CA SER A 25 21.01 -23.00 -9.87
C SER A 25 22.29 -22.25 -10.17
N ARG A 26 23.36 -22.49 -9.40
CA ARG A 26 24.71 -21.99 -9.71
C ARG A 26 25.12 -22.58 -11.05
N LEU A 27 25.12 -21.79 -12.10
CA LEU A 27 25.76 -22.19 -13.36
C LEU A 27 27.27 -21.97 -13.22
N PRO A 28 28.12 -22.99 -13.37
CA PRO A 28 29.54 -22.76 -13.55
C PRO A 28 29.75 -22.01 -14.87
N PHE A 29 30.37 -20.84 -14.81
CA PHE A 29 30.75 -20.09 -16.01
C PHE A 29 31.83 -20.88 -16.76
N SER A 30 31.44 -21.63 -17.80
CA SER A 30 32.41 -22.22 -18.74
C SER A 30 32.88 -21.14 -19.74
N LEU A 31 34.19 -20.93 -19.78
CA LEU A 31 34.87 -19.95 -20.65
C LEU A 31 34.65 -20.26 -22.14
N GLY A 32 33.94 -19.37 -22.83
CA GLY A 32 33.77 -19.34 -24.29
C GLY A 32 33.54 -17.90 -24.77
N CYS A 33 33.88 -17.56 -26.02
CA CYS A 33 33.87 -16.18 -26.54
C CYS A 33 32.54 -15.41 -26.38
N SER A 34 31.40 -16.09 -26.28
CA SER A 34 30.09 -15.46 -26.01
C SER A 34 29.98 -14.84 -24.61
N ASN A 35 30.86 -15.21 -23.67
CA ASN A 35 30.85 -14.72 -22.29
C ASN A 35 31.56 -13.36 -22.10
N ILE A 36 32.52 -12.98 -22.96
CA ILE A 36 33.32 -11.76 -22.76
C ILE A 36 32.47 -10.49 -22.88
N PHE A 37 31.67 -10.38 -23.94
CA PHE A 37 30.77 -9.24 -24.14
C PHE A 37 29.69 -9.14 -23.05
N PHE A 38 29.29 -10.27 -22.49
CA PHE A 38 28.29 -10.31 -21.42
C PHE A 38 28.88 -9.87 -20.08
N LEU A 39 30.10 -10.32 -19.74
CA LEU A 39 30.82 -9.88 -18.54
C LEU A 39 31.15 -8.38 -18.59
N GLN A 40 31.62 -7.87 -19.72
CA GLN A 40 31.86 -6.43 -19.92
C GLN A 40 30.58 -5.60 -19.74
N LYS A 41 29.44 -6.10 -20.19
CA LYS A 41 28.14 -5.45 -19.96
C LYS A 41 27.77 -5.44 -18.48
N LEU A 42 27.98 -6.54 -17.76
CA LEU A 42 27.71 -6.61 -16.32
C LEU A 42 28.63 -5.69 -15.53
N HIS A 43 29.91 -5.64 -15.89
CA HIS A 43 30.90 -4.72 -15.31
C HIS A 43 30.46 -3.27 -15.48
N SER A 44 30.13 -2.86 -16.71
CA SER A 44 29.65 -1.50 -16.99
C SER A 44 28.35 -1.15 -16.24
N ILE A 45 27.43 -2.11 -16.06
CA ILE A 45 26.22 -1.91 -15.26
C ILE A 45 26.56 -1.72 -13.78
N TRP A 46 27.52 -2.49 -13.25
CA TRP A 46 27.98 -2.38 -11.87
C TRP A 46 28.62 -1.02 -11.61
N GLU A 47 29.62 -0.65 -12.41
CA GLU A 47 30.32 0.64 -12.30
C GLU A 47 29.36 1.81 -12.40
N ARG A 48 28.39 1.77 -13.34
CA ARG A 48 27.41 2.84 -13.46
C ARG A 48 26.46 2.92 -12.26
N ARG A 49 26.19 1.81 -11.57
CA ARG A 49 25.26 1.75 -10.45
C ARG A 49 25.91 2.10 -9.11
N PHE A 50 27.15 1.65 -8.90
CA PHE A 50 27.86 1.78 -7.63
C PHE A 50 29.03 2.76 -7.69
N GLU A 51 29.40 3.25 -8.88
CA GLU A 51 30.56 4.15 -9.09
C GLU A 51 31.90 3.55 -8.64
N GLU A 52 31.98 2.21 -8.63
CA GLU A 52 33.13 1.42 -8.15
C GLU A 52 33.52 0.35 -9.19
N GLU A 53 34.82 0.06 -9.29
CA GLU A 53 35.33 -1.08 -10.06
C GLU A 53 35.07 -2.40 -9.31
N VAL A 54 34.88 -3.51 -10.05
CA VAL A 54 34.62 -4.83 -9.49
C VAL A 54 35.49 -5.89 -10.14
N ASP A 55 36.10 -6.75 -9.32
CA ASP A 55 36.81 -7.91 -9.85
C ASP A 55 35.83 -8.85 -10.57
N GLU A 56 36.08 -9.12 -11.84
CA GLU A 56 35.27 -10.00 -12.68
C GLU A 56 35.10 -11.41 -12.06
N ASN A 57 36.06 -11.88 -11.28
CA ASN A 57 35.99 -13.18 -10.60
C ASN A 57 34.95 -13.23 -9.48
N LEU A 58 34.53 -12.07 -8.97
CA LEU A 58 33.50 -11.93 -7.94
C LEU A 58 32.10 -11.71 -8.55
N LEU A 59 32.00 -11.50 -9.86
CA LEU A 59 30.73 -11.35 -10.55
C LEU A 59 30.05 -12.71 -10.73
N HIS A 60 28.88 -12.85 -10.10
CA HIS A 60 28.03 -14.03 -10.24
C HIS A 60 26.67 -13.64 -10.80
N VAL A 61 26.17 -14.46 -11.73
CA VAL A 61 24.83 -14.28 -12.31
C VAL A 61 23.91 -15.34 -11.76
N VAL A 62 22.79 -14.89 -11.20
CA VAL A 62 21.74 -15.78 -10.72
C VAL A 62 20.74 -15.96 -11.86
N SER A 63 20.61 -17.20 -12.35
CA SER A 63 19.57 -17.53 -13.33
C SER A 63 18.22 -17.59 -12.61
N VAL A 64 17.33 -16.64 -12.92
CA VAL A 64 16.04 -16.50 -12.24
C VAL A 64 15.05 -17.50 -12.83
N GLU A 65 14.63 -18.48 -12.02
CA GLU A 65 13.59 -19.43 -12.40
C GLU A 65 12.19 -18.95 -12.00
N ARG A 66 12.07 -18.42 -10.78
CA ARG A 66 10.86 -17.85 -10.20
C ARG A 66 11.22 -16.83 -9.12
N VAL A 67 10.35 -15.87 -8.90
CA VAL A 67 10.50 -14.80 -7.89
C VAL A 67 9.37 -14.91 -6.88
N LEU A 68 9.68 -14.87 -5.58
CA LEU A 68 8.66 -14.76 -4.53
C LEU A 68 8.48 -13.27 -4.19
N GLN A 69 7.31 -12.71 -4.51
CA GLN A 69 6.93 -11.34 -4.21
C GLN A 69 6.15 -11.31 -2.89
N MET A 70 6.56 -10.48 -1.92
CA MET A 70 5.85 -10.28 -0.65
C MET A 70 5.56 -8.79 -0.47
N GLU A 71 4.36 -8.44 -0.01
CA GLU A 71 4.00 -7.03 0.25
C GLU A 71 4.57 -6.50 1.56
N ASP A 72 4.56 -7.33 2.60
CA ASP A 72 5.09 -7.01 3.92
C ASP A 72 5.64 -8.28 4.58
N PHE A 73 6.36 -8.12 5.68
CA PHE A 73 6.80 -9.23 6.51
C PHE A 73 5.59 -10.02 7.02
N GLN A 74 5.77 -11.33 7.18
CA GLN A 74 4.74 -12.26 7.68
C GLN A 74 3.53 -12.44 6.77
N GLU A 75 3.54 -11.86 5.56
CA GLU A 75 2.53 -12.11 4.53
C GLU A 75 2.84 -13.34 3.68
N VAL A 76 1.79 -13.95 3.15
CA VAL A 76 1.93 -15.01 2.15
C VAL A 76 2.32 -14.38 0.82
N GLY A 77 3.55 -14.64 0.37
CA GLY A 77 4.04 -14.15 -0.91
C GLY A 77 3.38 -14.82 -2.12
N THR A 78 3.42 -14.13 -3.26
CA THR A 78 2.98 -14.64 -4.56
C THR A 78 4.18 -15.05 -5.40
N TRP A 79 4.11 -16.25 -6.00
CA TRP A 79 5.13 -16.69 -6.95
C TRP A 79 4.90 -16.05 -8.32
N VAL A 80 5.95 -15.43 -8.85
CA VAL A 80 6.01 -14.82 -10.18
C VAL A 80 6.94 -15.66 -11.06
N THR A 81 6.50 -15.93 -12.29
CA THR A 81 7.29 -16.69 -13.26
C THR A 81 8.48 -15.86 -13.76
N SER A 82 9.55 -16.53 -14.21
CA SER A 82 10.69 -15.84 -14.81
C SER A 82 10.34 -15.05 -16.07
N SER A 83 9.36 -15.50 -16.87
CA SER A 83 8.90 -14.76 -18.05
C SER A 83 8.23 -13.46 -17.65
N ASP A 84 7.31 -13.51 -16.71
CA ASP A 84 6.55 -12.33 -16.27
C ASP A 84 7.49 -11.32 -15.61
N TYR A 85 8.38 -11.79 -14.75
CA TYR A 85 9.40 -10.96 -14.11
C TYR A 85 10.32 -10.27 -15.14
N LYS A 86 10.74 -10.99 -16.19
CA LYS A 86 11.61 -10.44 -17.23
C LYS A 86 10.93 -9.40 -18.11
N THR A 87 9.63 -9.55 -18.35
CA THR A 87 8.84 -8.62 -19.18
C THR A 87 8.21 -7.47 -18.40
N ALA A 88 8.21 -7.54 -17.07
CA ALA A 88 7.72 -6.48 -16.21
C ALA A 88 8.58 -5.21 -16.36
N ASN A 89 7.93 -4.06 -16.30
CA ASN A 89 8.61 -2.78 -16.29
C ASN A 89 8.69 -2.28 -14.85
N PRO A 90 9.84 -1.72 -14.43
CA PRO A 90 9.95 -1.09 -13.13
C PRO A 90 9.03 0.13 -13.07
N ASP A 91 8.48 0.42 -11.89
CA ASP A 91 7.57 1.55 -11.73
C ASP A 91 8.25 2.88 -12.14
N PRO A 92 7.57 3.76 -12.90
CA PRO A 92 8.14 5.02 -13.36
C PRO A 92 8.41 6.02 -12.22
N LEU A 93 7.74 5.89 -11.07
CA LEU A 93 7.92 6.78 -9.92
C LEU A 93 8.94 6.26 -8.90
N ARG A 94 9.47 5.05 -9.07
CA ARG A 94 10.31 4.38 -8.06
C ARG A 94 11.49 5.23 -7.55
N ASP A 95 12.09 6.05 -8.41
CA ASP A 95 13.29 6.85 -8.08
C ASP A 95 12.92 8.17 -7.35
N CYS A 96 11.64 8.59 -7.40
CA CYS A 96 11.14 9.79 -6.73
C CYS A 96 10.10 9.52 -5.62
N ALA A 97 9.63 8.28 -5.48
CA ALA A 97 8.54 7.91 -4.59
C ALA A 97 8.81 8.27 -3.12
N GLU A 98 10.00 7.97 -2.61
CA GLU A 98 10.40 8.30 -1.23
C GLU A 98 10.35 9.81 -0.97
N LYS A 99 11.01 10.60 -1.83
CA LYS A 99 10.99 12.06 -1.74
C LYS A 99 9.57 12.64 -1.84
N PHE A 100 8.74 12.07 -2.71
CA PHE A 100 7.34 12.47 -2.85
C PHE A 100 6.58 12.23 -1.54
N VAL A 101 6.73 11.04 -0.96
CA VAL A 101 6.10 10.67 0.32
C VAL A 101 6.53 11.61 1.44
N ASP A 102 7.83 11.89 1.55
CA ASP A 102 8.38 12.81 2.54
C ASP A 102 7.85 14.24 2.38
N GLU A 103 7.77 14.72 1.14
CA GLU A 103 7.24 16.04 0.80
C GLU A 103 5.77 16.17 1.23
N ILE A 104 4.93 15.17 0.92
CA ILE A 104 3.52 15.16 1.28
C ILE A 104 3.31 15.03 2.80
N ASN A 105 4.02 14.11 3.45
CA ASN A 105 3.92 13.93 4.90
C ASN A 105 4.46 15.13 5.70
N THR A 106 5.29 15.97 5.09
CA THR A 106 5.80 17.19 5.74
C THR A 106 4.88 18.38 5.50
N ASN A 107 4.40 18.57 4.27
CA ASN A 107 3.76 19.82 3.84
C ASN A 107 2.25 19.73 3.63
N ASN A 108 1.69 18.53 3.47
CA ASN A 108 0.31 18.31 3.00
C ASN A 108 -0.49 17.38 3.94
N MET A 109 -0.13 17.32 5.22
CA MET A 109 -0.79 16.43 6.18
C MET A 109 -2.29 16.68 6.33
N GLU A 110 -2.76 17.92 6.17
CA GLU A 110 -4.20 18.20 6.17
C GLU A 110 -4.94 17.46 5.05
N ASP A 111 -4.33 17.35 3.87
CA ASP A 111 -4.90 16.62 2.74
C ASP A 111 -4.88 15.11 3.00
N VAL A 112 -3.79 14.60 3.57
CA VAL A 112 -3.65 13.19 3.99
C VAL A 112 -4.77 12.82 4.98
N HIS A 113 -5.01 13.64 6.00
CA HIS A 113 -6.11 13.43 6.94
C HIS A 113 -7.49 13.52 6.26
N ARG A 114 -7.67 14.46 5.32
CA ARG A 114 -8.92 14.59 4.58
C ARG A 114 -9.20 13.36 3.71
N PHE A 115 -8.18 12.77 3.11
CA PHE A 115 -8.32 11.55 2.31
C PHE A 115 -8.86 10.37 3.11
N CYS A 116 -8.46 10.22 4.37
CA CYS A 116 -9.03 9.21 5.26
C CYS A 116 -10.55 9.34 5.36
N ASN A 117 -11.08 10.55 5.53
CA ASN A 117 -12.52 10.76 5.73
C ASN A 117 -13.32 10.69 4.42
N ILE A 118 -12.71 11.16 3.32
CA ILE A 118 -13.40 11.35 2.05
C ILE A 118 -13.30 10.12 1.16
N TYR A 119 -12.10 9.55 0.98
CA TYR A 119 -11.86 8.46 0.04
C TYR A 119 -11.92 7.08 0.66
N VAL A 120 -11.89 6.96 2.00
CA VAL A 120 -11.91 5.68 2.70
C VAL A 120 -13.22 5.51 3.47
N ASP A 121 -13.81 4.33 3.37
CA ASP A 121 -15.01 3.94 4.11
C ASP A 121 -14.61 3.38 5.48
N LEU A 122 -14.30 4.29 6.40
CA LEU A 122 -13.82 3.93 7.75
C LEU A 122 -14.93 3.32 8.62
N ASP A 123 -16.20 3.59 8.31
CA ASP A 123 -17.34 3.01 9.01
C ASP A 123 -17.43 1.50 8.79
N PHE A 124 -16.94 0.97 7.66
CA PHE A 124 -16.98 -0.45 7.33
C PHE A 124 -16.29 -1.35 8.38
N GLN A 125 -15.26 -0.85 9.08
CA GLN A 125 -14.52 -1.64 10.08
C GLN A 125 -15.21 -1.72 11.45
N VAL A 126 -15.99 -0.70 11.83
CA VAL A 126 -16.77 -0.67 13.09
C VAL A 126 -17.74 -1.85 13.12
N TRP A 127 -18.34 -2.19 11.98
CA TRP A 127 -19.27 -3.33 11.85
C TRP A 127 -18.57 -4.69 11.91
N THR A 128 -17.32 -4.81 11.48
CA THR A 128 -16.61 -6.09 11.44
C THR A 128 -15.85 -6.43 12.73
N GLN A 129 -15.39 -5.42 13.48
CA GLN A 129 -14.73 -5.64 14.78
C GLN A 129 -15.72 -5.67 15.95
N HIS A 130 -16.86 -4.97 15.85
CA HIS A 130 -17.95 -5.13 16.80
C HIS A 130 -18.76 -6.40 16.50
N LYS A 131 -18.16 -7.57 16.75
CA LYS A 131 -18.94 -8.70 17.25
C LYS A 131 -19.53 -8.29 18.61
N PHE A 132 -20.73 -7.71 18.59
CA PHE A 132 -21.60 -7.43 19.73
C PHE A 132 -20.95 -6.59 20.85
N TYR A 133 -21.04 -5.26 20.75
CA TYR A 133 -20.75 -4.40 21.91
C TYR A 133 -22.07 -4.05 22.59
N TYR A 134 -22.19 -4.47 23.85
CA TYR A 134 -23.32 -4.21 24.74
C TYR A 134 -23.31 -2.74 25.16
N VAL A 135 -24.42 -2.02 24.96
CA VAL A 135 -24.61 -0.69 25.55
C VAL A 135 -24.94 -0.87 27.03
N VAL A 136 -24.00 -0.56 27.91
CA VAL A 136 -24.30 -0.33 29.33
C VAL A 136 -24.80 1.12 29.44
N ASN A 137 -26.11 1.31 29.42
CA ASN A 137 -26.67 2.58 29.88
C ASN A 137 -26.54 2.61 31.40
N ASP A 138 -25.66 3.47 31.91
CA ASP A 138 -25.69 3.90 33.31
C ASP A 138 -26.97 4.71 33.54
N CYS A 139 -28.09 4.02 33.76
CA CYS A 139 -29.24 4.60 34.42
C CYS A 139 -29.04 4.45 35.93
N LEU A 140 -28.74 5.58 36.57
CA LEU A 140 -28.89 5.74 38.01
C LEU A 140 -30.30 5.28 38.42
N CYS A 141 -30.33 4.30 39.32
CA CYS A 141 -31.48 3.78 40.08
C CYS A 141 -32.02 2.40 39.61
N ASN A 142 -31.73 1.43 40.48
CA ASN A 142 -32.34 0.10 40.65
C ASN A 142 -31.87 -1.05 39.76
N LYS A 143 -31.64 -2.14 40.48
CA LYS A 143 -31.04 -3.40 40.07
C LYS A 143 -32.02 -4.18 39.21
N GLU A 144 -31.71 -4.29 37.91
CA GLU A 144 -31.97 -5.47 37.09
C GLU A 144 -31.23 -5.25 35.75
N THR A 145 -30.24 -6.10 35.49
CA THR A 145 -29.44 -6.06 34.26
C THR A 145 -30.24 -6.76 33.17
N GLU A 146 -31.02 -6.02 32.38
CA GLU A 146 -31.62 -6.58 31.17
C GLU A 146 -30.65 -6.48 30.00
N PHE A 147 -30.34 -7.64 29.41
CA PHE A 147 -29.54 -7.79 28.21
C PHE A 147 -30.45 -7.68 26.98
N LEU A 148 -30.40 -6.56 26.26
CA LEU A 148 -31.09 -6.42 24.99
C LEU A 148 -30.17 -6.86 23.84
N ILE A 149 -30.55 -7.95 23.17
CA ILE A 149 -30.00 -8.31 21.87
C ILE A 149 -30.67 -7.39 20.86
N VAL A 150 -29.91 -6.44 20.29
CA VAL A 150 -30.41 -5.56 19.24
C VAL A 150 -30.13 -6.23 17.88
N PRO A 151 -31.15 -6.56 17.07
CA PRO A 151 -30.97 -7.05 15.71
C PRO A 151 -30.29 -5.99 14.83
N GLU A 152 -29.57 -6.43 13.79
CA GLU A 152 -28.86 -5.59 12.81
C GLU A 152 -29.74 -4.49 12.20
N GLU A 153 -31.05 -4.74 12.10
CA GLU A 153 -32.04 -3.83 11.53
C GLU A 153 -32.38 -2.63 12.45
N ASP A 154 -32.16 -2.75 13.76
CA ASP A 154 -32.51 -1.73 14.76
C ASP A 154 -31.33 -0.83 15.16
N MET A 155 -30.11 -1.15 14.73
CA MET A 155 -28.90 -0.36 15.04
C MET A 155 -28.88 1.00 14.33
N PHE A 156 -29.69 1.18 13.29
CA PHE A 156 -29.89 2.47 12.62
C PHE A 156 -30.67 3.49 13.47
N LEU A 157 -31.38 3.05 14.52
CA LEU A 157 -32.29 3.89 15.30
C LEU A 157 -31.65 4.49 16.56
N THR A 158 -30.48 4.04 16.99
CA THR A 158 -29.82 4.53 18.22
C THR A 158 -28.96 5.78 18.03
N GLY A 159 -28.83 6.32 16.81
CA GLY A 159 -28.15 7.61 16.59
C GLY A 159 -26.67 7.64 16.95
N CYS A 160 -26.07 6.50 17.33
CA CYS A 160 -24.65 6.36 17.61
C CYS A 160 -23.89 6.12 16.30
N HIS A 161 -23.81 7.16 15.48
CA HIS A 161 -22.80 7.24 14.43
C HIS A 161 -21.47 7.42 15.16
N PHE A 162 -20.86 6.31 15.59
CA PHE A 162 -19.47 6.29 16.05
C PHE A 162 -18.61 6.60 14.82
N LEU A 163 -18.45 7.90 14.54
CA LEU A 163 -17.50 8.42 13.57
C LEU A 163 -16.13 7.91 13.97
N TRP A 164 -15.64 6.87 13.31
CA TRP A 164 -14.26 6.46 13.48
C TRP A 164 -13.39 7.61 12.98
N GLN A 165 -12.68 8.26 13.90
CA GLN A 165 -11.76 9.34 13.58
C GLN A 165 -10.34 8.82 13.67
N ALA A 166 -9.62 8.84 12.55
CA ALA A 166 -8.21 8.49 12.50
C ALA A 166 -7.43 9.34 13.51
N SER A 167 -6.65 8.71 14.39
CA SER A 167 -5.78 9.41 15.34
C SER A 167 -4.53 9.96 14.65
N GLU A 168 -4.01 9.23 13.67
CA GLU A 168 -2.86 9.59 12.85
C GLU A 168 -3.03 9.00 11.44
N ALA A 169 -2.54 9.69 10.42
CA ALA A 169 -2.52 9.19 9.05
C ALA A 169 -1.20 9.59 8.37
N LYS A 170 -0.60 8.68 7.60
CA LYS A 170 0.65 8.93 6.85
C LYS A 170 0.60 8.27 5.49
N LEU A 171 1.22 8.89 4.50
CA LEU A 171 1.54 8.25 3.24
C LEU A 171 2.73 7.30 3.44
N ILE A 172 2.67 6.09 2.87
CA ILE A 172 3.72 5.08 2.97
C ILE A 172 4.49 4.93 1.67
N TRP A 173 3.77 4.83 0.55
CA TRP A 173 4.38 4.66 -0.77
C TRP A 173 3.47 5.24 -1.86
N VAL A 174 4.06 5.56 -3.00
CA VAL A 174 3.37 6.02 -4.20
C VAL A 174 3.94 5.30 -5.42
N ASP A 175 3.07 4.94 -6.36
CA ASP A 175 3.44 4.32 -7.63
C ASP A 175 2.54 4.84 -8.76
N ARG A 176 2.69 4.32 -9.98
CA ARG A 176 1.95 4.79 -11.17
C ARG A 176 0.42 4.71 -11.04
N LEU A 177 -0.13 3.91 -10.14
CA LEU A 177 -1.57 3.65 -10.00
C LEU A 177 -2.20 4.36 -8.80
N GLY A 178 -1.42 4.89 -7.86
CA GLY A 178 -1.95 5.50 -6.65
C GLY A 178 -0.94 5.49 -5.50
N PHE A 179 -1.46 5.52 -4.28
CA PHE A 179 -0.64 5.57 -3.08
C PHE A 179 -1.23 4.74 -1.94
N ASP A 180 -0.34 4.23 -1.10
CA ASP A 180 -0.68 3.51 0.11
C ASP A 180 -0.59 4.46 1.31
N MET A 181 -1.61 4.44 2.15
CA MET A 181 -1.67 5.21 3.39
C MET A 181 -1.75 4.26 4.57
N ARG A 182 -1.09 4.65 5.67
CA ARG A 182 -1.23 4.04 6.98
C ARG A 182 -2.09 4.92 7.86
N ILE A 183 -3.07 4.32 8.51
CA ILE A 183 -4.04 5.01 9.35
C ILE A 183 -4.05 4.34 10.73
N SER A 184 -3.90 5.14 11.77
CA SER A 184 -3.96 4.70 13.15
C SER A 184 -5.33 4.98 13.74
N SER A 185 -5.87 3.98 14.45
CA SER A 185 -7.07 4.07 15.28
C SER A 185 -6.76 4.73 16.63
N PRO A 186 -7.73 5.38 17.28
CA PRO A 186 -7.62 5.74 18.70
C PRO A 186 -7.35 4.53 19.61
N GLN A 187 -7.77 3.33 19.21
CA GLN A 187 -7.56 2.07 19.92
C GLN A 187 -6.18 1.43 19.66
N GLN A 188 -5.27 2.18 19.00
CA GLN A 188 -3.91 1.75 18.62
C GLN A 188 -3.83 0.66 17.54
N ASP A 189 -4.95 0.28 16.93
CA ASP A 189 -4.93 -0.51 15.70
C ASP A 189 -4.35 0.31 14.54
N VAL A 190 -3.54 -0.34 13.71
CA VAL A 190 -2.92 0.26 12.53
C VAL A 190 -3.49 -0.43 11.29
N PHE A 191 -3.89 0.36 10.30
CA PHE A 191 -4.44 -0.11 9.04
C PHE A 191 -3.66 0.46 7.87
N GLU A 192 -3.56 -0.32 6.80
CA GLU A 192 -3.10 0.14 5.50
C GLU A 192 -4.25 0.15 4.49
N VAL A 193 -4.31 1.22 3.71
CA VAL A 193 -5.31 1.41 2.67
C VAL A 193 -4.65 1.90 1.39
N ARG A 194 -5.12 1.36 0.28
CA ARG A 194 -4.68 1.76 -1.06
C ARG A 194 -5.70 2.71 -1.67
N ILE A 195 -5.27 3.93 -2.00
CA ILE A 195 -6.11 4.91 -2.71
C ILE A 195 -5.60 5.03 -4.16
N PRO A 196 -6.41 4.66 -5.16
CA PRO A 196 -6.00 4.75 -6.56
C PRO A 196 -6.02 6.19 -7.05
N PHE A 197 -5.09 6.53 -7.95
CA PHE A 197 -5.24 7.72 -8.77
C PHE A 197 -6.44 7.55 -9.72
N PRO A 198 -7.12 8.63 -10.12
CA PRO A 198 -8.18 8.58 -11.12
C PRO A 198 -7.72 8.01 -12.47
N ARG A 199 -6.42 8.16 -12.79
CA ARG A 199 -5.75 7.64 -13.98
C ARG A 199 -4.32 7.27 -13.65
N GLU A 200 -3.76 6.35 -14.41
CA GLU A 200 -2.34 6.01 -14.33
C GLU A 200 -1.46 7.22 -14.63
N VAL A 201 -0.41 7.40 -13.83
CA VAL A 201 0.57 8.48 -13.97
C VAL A 201 1.91 7.92 -14.45
N THR A 202 2.62 8.68 -15.26
CA THR A 202 3.86 8.22 -15.92
C THR A 202 5.12 8.94 -15.44
N ASP A 203 4.98 10.01 -14.66
CA ASP A 203 6.08 10.82 -14.15
C ASP A 203 5.71 11.54 -12.84
N GLU A 204 6.72 12.10 -12.16
CA GLU A 204 6.56 12.81 -10.89
C GLU A 204 5.55 13.97 -11.00
N LYS A 205 5.56 14.71 -12.11
CA LYS A 205 4.68 15.86 -12.31
C LYS A 205 3.22 15.43 -12.42
N GLY A 206 2.95 14.32 -13.12
CA GLY A 206 1.65 13.69 -13.24
C GLY A 206 1.13 13.18 -11.89
N ALA A 207 2.01 12.58 -11.08
CA ALA A 207 1.69 12.18 -9.71
C ALA A 207 1.31 13.38 -8.84
N LYS A 208 2.13 14.45 -8.85
CA LYS A 208 1.86 15.69 -8.10
C LYS A 208 0.56 16.36 -8.54
N SER A 209 0.33 16.44 -9.85
CA SER A 209 -0.90 17.01 -10.41
C SER A 209 -2.14 16.18 -10.01
N SER A 210 -2.04 14.85 -10.03
CA SER A 210 -3.14 13.96 -9.67
C SER A 210 -3.45 14.07 -8.18
N PHE A 211 -2.43 14.06 -7.33
CA PHE A 211 -2.58 14.28 -5.89
C PHE A 211 -3.26 15.62 -5.59
N ASN A 212 -2.77 16.72 -6.16
CA ASN A 212 -3.35 18.05 -5.94
C ASN A 212 -4.82 18.13 -6.40
N SER A 213 -5.15 17.49 -7.51
CA SER A 213 -6.53 17.43 -8.01
C SER A 213 -7.43 16.65 -7.05
N MET A 214 -6.93 15.57 -6.47
CA MET A 214 -7.64 14.82 -5.42
C MET A 214 -7.79 15.63 -4.13
N SER A 215 -6.75 16.35 -3.69
CA SER A 215 -6.82 17.26 -2.53
C SER A 215 -7.91 18.31 -2.70
N GLN A 216 -7.97 18.93 -3.88
CA GLN A 216 -8.99 19.92 -4.22
C GLN A 216 -10.39 19.31 -4.19
N LEU A 217 -10.60 18.16 -4.85
CA LEU A 217 -11.90 17.48 -4.84
C LEU A 217 -12.31 17.08 -3.42
N ALA A 218 -11.39 16.57 -2.62
CA ALA A 218 -11.67 16.19 -1.23
C ALA A 218 -12.08 17.40 -0.39
N TRP A 219 -11.42 18.55 -0.57
CA TRP A 219 -11.77 19.80 0.09
C TRP A 219 -13.16 20.30 -0.34
N GLU A 220 -13.49 20.24 -1.63
CA GLU A 220 -14.81 20.63 -2.13
C GLU A 220 -15.93 19.76 -1.57
N VAL A 221 -15.70 18.45 -1.45
CA VAL A 221 -16.64 17.52 -0.81
C VAL A 221 -16.78 17.82 0.68
N GLU A 222 -15.67 18.01 1.39
CA GLU A 222 -15.69 18.35 2.83
C GLU A 222 -16.47 19.64 3.12
N LYS A 223 -16.37 20.64 2.23
CA LYS A 223 -17.10 21.92 2.35
C LYS A 223 -18.51 21.88 1.77
N ASN A 224 -19.00 20.71 1.32
CA ASN A 224 -20.29 20.52 0.67
C ASN A 224 -20.49 21.37 -0.60
N TYR A 225 -19.42 21.76 -1.29
CA TYR A 225 -19.50 22.39 -2.62
C TYR A 225 -19.82 21.38 -3.71
N ASN A 226 -19.34 20.15 -3.57
CA ASN A 226 -19.58 19.04 -4.48
C ASN A 226 -20.04 17.80 -3.72
N ALA A 227 -20.98 17.05 -4.30
CA ALA A 227 -21.34 15.74 -3.77
C ALA A 227 -20.25 14.71 -4.11
N PRO A 228 -19.96 13.74 -3.22
CA PRO A 228 -19.01 12.68 -3.51
C PRO A 228 -19.60 11.73 -4.58
N ASP A 229 -19.22 11.92 -5.84
CA ASP A 229 -19.57 11.03 -6.95
C ASP A 229 -18.44 10.02 -7.23
N PHE A 230 -18.00 9.33 -6.19
CA PHE A 230 -17.02 8.25 -6.30
C PHE A 230 -17.24 7.21 -5.19
N LYS A 231 -16.77 5.99 -5.45
CA LYS A 231 -16.84 4.91 -4.47
C LYS A 231 -15.67 5.05 -3.49
N LYS A 232 -15.98 5.12 -2.20
CA LYS A 232 -14.98 5.04 -1.14
C LYS A 232 -14.32 3.66 -1.13
N VAL A 233 -13.04 3.62 -0.80
CA VAL A 233 -12.25 2.40 -0.62
C VAL A 233 -12.68 1.72 0.68
N LYS A 234 -13.10 0.46 0.59
CA LYS A 234 -13.55 -0.34 1.76
C LYS A 234 -12.50 -1.35 2.24
N GLN A 235 -11.50 -1.62 1.40
CA GLN A 235 -10.46 -2.60 1.68
C GLN A 235 -9.40 -1.95 2.58
N LEU A 236 -9.40 -2.36 3.84
CA LEU A 236 -8.46 -1.95 4.87
C LEU A 236 -7.72 -3.21 5.34
N LYS A 237 -6.40 -3.18 5.27
CA LYS A 237 -5.53 -4.25 5.76
C LYS A 237 -5.10 -3.91 7.18
N GLN A 238 -5.56 -4.65 8.18
CA GLN A 238 -5.10 -4.46 9.56
C GLN A 238 -3.67 -4.99 9.70
N ILE A 239 -2.77 -4.15 10.21
CA ILE A 239 -1.38 -4.50 10.49
C ILE A 239 -1.29 -4.88 11.96
N ALA A 240 -1.01 -6.15 12.24
CA ALA A 240 -0.79 -6.61 13.60
C ALA A 240 0.58 -6.13 14.10
N TYR A 241 0.59 -5.05 14.88
CA TYR A 241 1.80 -4.66 15.61
C TYR A 241 2.03 -5.65 16.77
N ARG A 242 2.81 -6.71 16.53
CA ARG A 242 3.42 -7.48 17.63
C ARG A 242 4.72 -6.79 18.01
N GLY A 243 4.60 -5.79 18.88
CA GLY A 243 5.77 -5.23 19.57
C GLY A 243 6.53 -6.35 20.29
N GLN A 244 7.83 -6.41 20.05
CA GLN A 244 8.80 -6.91 21.02
C GLN A 244 9.36 -5.72 21.78
#